data_AF-A0A4Q8L5D5-F1
#
_entry.id   AF-A0A4Q8L5D5-F1
#
_cell.length_a   1.000
_cell.length_b   1.000
_cell.length_c   1.000
_cell.angle_alpha   90.00
_cell.angle_beta   90.00
_cell.angle_gamma   90.00
#
_symmetry.space_group_name_H-M   'P 1'
#
loop_
_entity.id
_entity.type
_entity.pdbx_description
1 polymer ?
#
loop_
_entity_poly.entity_id
_entity_poly.type
_entity_poly.pdbx_seq_one_letter_code
_entity_poly.pdbx_strand_id
1 'polypeptide(L)'
;MRPAACILLFAVIISGPSLAQARACLQRPVTIMEIDRGGSGNDPEIKVDGKNVKRGGELEALRNSCGDRLAVIFYSHATMYDLIESQFFSSKSGFHEMNGNYFAFAVNLGKSRMIYLRTMAEVDFTVDPDALATFVKKPPVTNQYSR
;
A
#
# COMPACT_ATOMS: atom_id res chain seq x y z
N MET A 1 29.95 54.95 17.26
CA MET A 1 28.69 54.20 17.45
C MET A 1 28.42 53.44 16.16
N ARG A 2 28.52 52.10 16.16
CA ARG A 2 28.30 51.24 14.99
C ARG A 2 26.95 50.53 15.15
N PRO A 3 26.06 50.47 14.14
CA PRO A 3 24.84 49.68 14.24
C PRO A 3 25.17 48.21 13.94
N ALA A 4 24.86 47.32 14.89
CA ALA A 4 24.86 45.88 14.66
C ALA A 4 23.52 45.50 14.01
N ALA A 5 23.51 45.38 12.69
CA ALA A 5 22.43 44.73 11.96
C ALA A 5 22.68 43.21 12.01
N CYS A 6 22.12 42.53 13.01
CA CYS A 6 22.04 41.07 13.01
C CYS A 6 20.92 40.66 12.03
N ILE A 7 21.33 40.25 10.83
CA ILE A 7 20.46 39.66 9.82
C ILE A 7 19.93 38.32 10.35
N LEU A 8 18.61 38.25 10.52
CA LEU A 8 17.84 37.03 10.75
C LEU A 8 17.99 36.09 9.54
N LEU A 9 18.87 35.09 9.64
CA LEU A 9 18.88 33.96 8.73
C LEU A 9 17.76 33.00 9.14
N PHE A 10 16.58 33.20 8.55
CA PHE A 10 15.53 32.19 8.49
C PHE A 10 16.08 30.98 7.72
N ALA A 11 16.51 29.95 8.45
CA ALA A 11 16.67 28.62 7.89
C ALA A 11 15.28 28.08 7.57
N VAL A 12 14.82 28.34 6.34
CA VAL A 12 13.67 27.64 5.77
C VAL A 12 14.10 26.19 5.58
N ILE A 13 13.83 25.37 6.60
CA ILE A 13 13.94 23.92 6.49
C ILE A 13 12.81 23.51 5.55
N ILE A 14 13.10 23.46 4.26
CA ILE A 14 12.24 22.82 3.28
C ILE A 14 12.27 21.33 3.65
N SER A 15 11.24 20.88 4.35
CA SER A 15 10.97 19.48 4.67
C SER A 15 10.55 18.72 3.41
N GLY A 16 11.46 18.71 2.41
CA GLY A 16 11.38 17.81 1.28
C GLY A 16 11.86 16.41 1.66
N PRO A 17 11.38 15.36 0.97
CA PRO A 17 11.90 14.01 1.18
C PRO A 17 13.41 14.01 0.94
N SER A 18 14.16 13.31 1.78
CA SER A 18 15.61 13.20 1.60
C SER A 18 15.93 12.66 0.20
N LEU A 19 17.08 13.04 -0.37
CA LEU A 19 17.53 12.51 -1.67
C LEU A 19 17.59 10.96 -1.69
N ALA A 20 17.86 10.34 -0.53
CA ALA A 20 17.81 8.89 -0.36
C ALA A 20 16.38 8.33 -0.46
N GLN A 21 15.40 9.02 0.12
CA GLN A 21 13.98 8.67 0.02
C GLN A 21 13.45 8.86 -1.40
N ALA A 22 13.83 9.94 -2.09
CA ALA A 22 13.48 10.16 -3.49
C ALA A 22 14.02 9.06 -4.43
N ARG A 23 15.28 8.62 -4.22
CA ARG A 23 15.86 7.48 -4.96
C ARG A 23 15.21 6.14 -4.62
N ALA A 24 14.90 5.92 -3.34
CA ALA A 24 14.17 4.72 -2.91
C ALA A 24 12.76 4.67 -3.49
N CYS A 25 12.11 5.83 -3.65
CA CYS A 25 10.79 5.91 -4.29
C CYS A 25 10.83 5.59 -5.78
N LEU A 26 11.88 6.01 -6.51
CA LEU A 26 12.05 5.70 -7.94
C LEU A 26 12.17 4.20 -8.23
N GLN A 27 12.50 3.38 -7.22
CA GLN A 27 12.69 1.94 -7.38
C GLN A 27 11.50 1.10 -6.88
N ARG A 28 10.47 1.71 -6.30
CA ARG A 28 9.32 0.99 -5.74
C ARG A 28 8.06 1.29 -6.53
N PRO A 29 7.70 0.47 -7.52
CA PRO A 29 6.45 0.66 -8.26
C PRO A 29 5.22 0.41 -7.38
N VAL A 30 5.28 -0.52 -6.43
CA VAL A 30 4.11 -0.94 -5.66
C VAL A 30 4.30 -0.65 -4.19
N THR A 31 3.33 0.04 -3.61
CA THR A 31 3.11 0.08 -2.16
C THR A 31 2.24 -1.10 -1.77
N ILE A 32 2.63 -1.79 -0.70
CA ILE A 32 1.97 -3.00 -0.24
C ILE A 32 1.27 -2.68 1.07
N MET A 33 -0.04 -2.87 1.12
CA MET A 33 -0.83 -2.82 2.34
C MET A 33 -1.28 -4.22 2.71
N GLU A 34 -0.89 -4.70 3.86
CA GLU A 34 -1.30 -5.99 4.39
C GLU A 34 -2.33 -5.79 5.51
N ILE A 35 -3.42 -6.55 5.48
CA ILE A 35 -4.45 -6.53 6.52
C ILE A 35 -4.64 -7.95 7.04
N ASP A 36 -4.31 -8.17 8.32
CA ASP A 36 -4.47 -9.45 9.02
C ASP A 36 -5.22 -9.23 10.33
N ARG A 37 -6.18 -10.10 10.67
CA ARG A 37 -6.88 -10.05 11.97
C ARG A 37 -6.37 -11.12 12.94
N GLY A 38 -5.64 -12.13 12.47
CA GLY A 38 -5.26 -13.28 13.29
C GLY A 38 -6.43 -14.09 13.88
N GLY A 39 -7.68 -13.74 13.59
CA GLY A 39 -8.90 -14.41 14.09
C GLY A 39 -10.17 -13.59 13.88
N SER A 40 -11.33 -14.28 13.80
CA SER A 40 -12.66 -13.66 13.64
C SER A 40 -13.11 -13.00 14.95
N GLY A 41 -12.81 -11.73 15.15
CA GLY A 41 -13.18 -10.97 16.35
C GLY A 41 -12.08 -10.03 16.84
N ASN A 42 -10.87 -10.19 16.33
CA ASN A 42 -9.76 -9.29 16.60
C ASN A 42 -9.86 -8.03 15.74
N ASP A 43 -9.22 -6.97 16.21
CA ASP A 43 -8.95 -5.78 15.39
C ASP A 43 -7.95 -6.11 14.27
N PRO A 44 -8.03 -5.45 13.10
CA PRO A 44 -7.06 -5.63 12.03
C PRO A 44 -5.69 -5.05 12.42
N GLU A 45 -4.65 -5.84 12.24
CA GLU A 45 -3.26 -5.39 12.14
C GLU A 45 -2.99 -4.99 10.68
N ILE A 46 -2.62 -3.72 10.50
CA ILE A 46 -2.33 -3.15 9.19
C ILE A 46 -0.82 -2.92 9.06
N LYS A 47 -0.23 -3.38 7.97
CA LYS A 47 1.15 -3.08 7.60
C LYS A 47 1.18 -2.35 6.27
N VAL A 48 2.05 -1.36 6.15
CA VAL A 48 2.35 -0.68 4.88
C VAL A 48 3.83 -0.81 4.61
N ASP A 49 4.19 -1.40 3.47
CA ASP A 49 5.56 -1.75 3.07
C ASP A 49 6.32 -2.51 4.17
N GLY A 50 5.64 -3.48 4.80
CA GLY A 50 6.17 -4.31 5.89
C GLY A 50 6.27 -3.63 7.26
N LYS A 51 5.81 -2.37 7.40
CA LYS A 51 5.83 -1.63 8.68
C LYS A 51 4.44 -1.61 9.30
N ASN A 52 4.36 -1.99 10.57
CA ASN A 52 3.10 -1.89 11.33
C ASN A 52 2.64 -0.44 11.42
N VAL A 53 1.39 -0.21 11.07
CA VAL A 53 0.74 1.09 11.14
C VAL A 53 -0.16 1.14 12.36
N LYS A 54 -0.06 2.23 13.13
CA LYS A 54 -0.95 2.46 14.27
C LYS A 54 -2.34 2.78 13.75
N ARG A 55 -3.37 2.33 14.46
CA ARG A 55 -4.77 2.64 14.16
C ARG A 55 -4.97 4.14 13.98
N GLY A 56 -5.56 4.54 12.85
CA GLY A 56 -5.78 5.94 12.46
C GLY A 56 -4.60 6.59 11.70
N GLY A 57 -3.46 5.90 11.57
CA GLY A 57 -2.28 6.35 10.83
C GLY A 57 -2.19 5.80 9.40
N GLU A 58 -3.16 5.00 8.95
CA GLU A 58 -3.16 4.29 7.67
C GLU A 58 -3.10 5.26 6.49
N LEU A 59 -3.91 6.31 6.55
CA LEU A 59 -3.96 7.32 5.50
C LEU A 59 -2.62 8.06 5.36
N GLU A 60 -2.00 8.43 6.48
CA GLU A 60 -0.70 9.09 6.48
C GLU A 60 0.39 8.15 5.96
N ALA A 61 0.39 6.89 6.40
CA ALA A 61 1.34 5.88 5.94
C ALA A 61 1.27 5.68 4.41
N LEU A 62 0.06 5.60 3.85
CA LEU A 62 -0.14 5.48 2.41
C LEU A 62 0.25 6.76 1.66
N ARG A 63 -0.08 7.95 2.17
CA ARG A 63 0.32 9.23 1.54
C ARG A 63 1.83 9.45 1.52
N ASN A 64 2.52 8.90 2.51
CA ASN A 64 3.98 8.97 2.63
C ASN A 64 4.69 7.78 1.97
N SER A 65 3.92 6.85 1.38
CA SER A 65 4.46 5.74 0.61
C SER A 65 4.90 6.19 -0.78
N CYS A 66 5.76 5.39 -1.41
CA CYS A 66 6.42 5.75 -2.66
C CYS A 66 5.78 5.14 -3.92
N GLY A 67 4.90 4.15 -3.79
CA GLY A 67 4.37 3.38 -4.92
C GLY A 67 3.53 4.23 -5.86
N ASP A 68 3.56 3.91 -7.16
CA ASP A 68 2.61 4.45 -8.14
C ASP A 68 1.28 3.67 -8.11
N ARG A 69 1.31 2.46 -7.54
CA ARG A 69 0.18 1.55 -7.36
C ARG A 69 0.16 0.99 -5.94
N LEU A 70 -1.04 0.62 -5.49
CA LEU A 70 -1.29 0.00 -4.20
C LEU A 70 -1.78 -1.44 -4.40
N ALA A 71 -1.03 -2.40 -3.86
CA ALA A 71 -1.49 -3.77 -3.67
C ALA A 71 -1.97 -3.95 -2.23
N VAL A 72 -3.24 -4.30 -2.05
CA VAL A 72 -3.82 -4.62 -0.74
C VAL A 72 -3.98 -6.13 -0.62
N ILE A 73 -3.38 -6.70 0.41
CA ILE A 73 -3.36 -8.14 0.68
C ILE A 73 -4.19 -8.40 1.93
N PHE A 74 -5.33 -9.05 1.73
CA PHE A 74 -6.25 -9.46 2.78
C PHE A 74 -5.93 -10.90 3.21
N TYR A 75 -5.44 -11.05 4.44
CA TYR A 75 -5.19 -12.37 5.00
C TYR A 75 -6.48 -13.07 5.42
N SER A 76 -6.36 -14.35 5.77
CA SER A 76 -7.44 -15.14 6.35
C SER A 76 -8.11 -14.38 7.50
N HIS A 77 -9.45 -14.41 7.53
CA HIS A 77 -10.30 -13.68 8.48
C HIS A 77 -10.46 -12.18 8.24
N ALA A 78 -9.82 -11.59 7.22
CA ALA A 78 -10.23 -10.29 6.73
C ALA A 78 -11.71 -10.30 6.31
N THR A 79 -12.39 -9.18 6.53
CA THR A 79 -13.83 -9.03 6.35
C THR A 79 -14.15 -8.06 5.22
N MET A 80 -15.41 -8.01 4.82
CA MET A 80 -15.90 -7.01 3.87
C MET A 80 -15.66 -5.57 4.37
N TYR A 81 -15.72 -5.36 5.69
CA TYR A 81 -15.43 -4.04 6.26
C TYR A 81 -13.99 -3.61 5.99
N ASP A 82 -13.03 -4.53 6.14
CA ASP A 82 -11.62 -4.27 5.87
C ASP A 82 -11.38 -3.91 4.39
N LEU A 83 -12.12 -4.55 3.48
CA LEU A 83 -12.09 -4.21 2.05
C LEU A 83 -12.59 -2.79 1.81
N ILE A 84 -13.76 -2.44 2.32
CA ILE A 84 -14.36 -1.10 2.17
C ILE A 84 -13.44 -0.02 2.77
N GLU A 85 -12.88 -0.28 3.94
CA GLU A 85 -11.99 0.65 4.62
C GLU A 85 -10.69 0.86 3.83
N SER A 86 -10.10 -0.20 3.28
CA SER A 86 -8.93 -0.08 2.40
C SER A 86 -9.22 0.72 1.12
N GLN A 87 -10.42 0.58 0.55
CA GLN A 87 -10.84 1.36 -0.62
C GLN A 87 -10.98 2.84 -0.24
N PHE A 88 -11.55 3.15 0.92
CA PHE A 88 -11.59 4.50 1.44
C PHE A 88 -10.18 5.10 1.57
N PHE A 89 -9.26 4.39 2.24
CA PHE A 89 -7.88 4.85 2.40
C PHE A 89 -7.19 5.06 1.05
N SER A 90 -7.31 4.12 0.12
CA SER A 90 -6.75 4.22 -1.23
C SER A 90 -7.24 5.48 -1.97
N SER A 91 -8.55 5.76 -1.91
CA SER A 91 -9.15 6.93 -2.55
C SER A 91 -8.65 8.26 -1.97
N LYS A 92 -8.31 8.30 -0.68
CA LYS A 92 -7.85 9.50 0.01
C LYS A 92 -6.33 9.68 -0.06
N SER A 93 -5.60 8.65 -0.49
CA SER A 93 -4.14 8.64 -0.59
C SER A 93 -3.62 8.76 -2.03
N GLY A 94 -4.50 8.81 -3.03
CA GLY A 94 -4.13 8.95 -4.44
C GLY A 94 -4.09 7.64 -5.22
N PHE A 95 -4.33 6.50 -4.57
CA PHE A 95 -4.43 5.17 -5.17
C PHE A 95 -5.87 4.86 -5.60
N HIS A 96 -6.46 5.71 -6.44
CA HIS A 96 -7.85 5.53 -6.86
C HIS A 96 -8.06 4.24 -7.67
N GLU A 97 -9.07 3.44 -7.31
CA GLU A 97 -9.47 2.24 -8.06
C GLU A 97 -9.86 2.56 -9.51
N MET A 98 -10.57 3.66 -9.73
CA MET A 98 -10.98 4.10 -11.07
C MET A 98 -9.80 4.38 -12.00
N ASN A 99 -8.65 4.77 -11.46
CA ASN A 99 -7.43 5.04 -12.22
C ASN A 99 -6.60 3.76 -12.46
N GLY A 100 -7.07 2.60 -11.96
CA GLY A 100 -6.34 1.34 -12.07
C GLY A 100 -5.11 1.26 -11.18
N ASN A 101 -5.07 2.03 -10.09
CA ASN A 101 -3.91 2.08 -9.18
C ASN A 101 -4.14 1.30 -7.88
N TYR A 102 -5.26 0.63 -7.72
CA TYR A 102 -5.63 -0.17 -6.56
C TYR A 102 -5.88 -1.62 -6.96
N PHE A 103 -5.23 -2.55 -6.25
CA PHE A 103 -5.27 -3.98 -6.53
C PHE A 103 -5.48 -4.75 -5.24
N ALA A 104 -6.67 -5.34 -5.07
CA ALA A 104 -7.02 -6.12 -3.89
C ALA A 104 -6.85 -7.62 -4.12
N PHE A 105 -6.15 -8.29 -3.21
CA PHE A 105 -5.91 -9.74 -3.24
C PHE A 105 -6.38 -10.38 -1.93
N ALA A 106 -7.14 -11.47 -2.01
CA ALA A 106 -7.49 -12.27 -0.84
C ALA A 106 -6.64 -13.55 -0.76
N VAL A 107 -5.99 -13.76 0.37
CA VAL A 107 -5.07 -14.89 0.60
C VAL A 107 -5.85 -16.09 1.12
N ASN A 108 -5.51 -17.29 0.63
CA ASN A 108 -6.08 -18.53 1.16
C ASN A 108 -5.52 -18.85 2.58
N LEU A 109 -6.22 -19.71 3.34
CA LEU A 109 -5.82 -20.08 4.70
C LEU A 109 -4.37 -20.63 4.78
N GLY A 110 -3.91 -21.32 3.75
CA GLY A 110 -2.57 -21.90 3.68
C GLY A 110 -1.46 -20.94 3.26
N LYS A 111 -1.76 -19.67 2.96
CA LYS A 111 -0.82 -18.67 2.41
C LYS A 111 0.00 -19.19 1.22
N SER A 112 -0.62 -20.03 0.40
CA SER A 112 0.00 -20.59 -0.80
C SER A 112 -0.48 -19.89 -2.07
N ARG A 113 -1.68 -19.31 -2.03
CA ARG A 113 -2.31 -18.65 -3.17
C ARG A 113 -3.05 -17.39 -2.73
N MET A 114 -3.23 -16.48 -3.67
CA MET A 114 -4.08 -15.32 -3.49
C MET A 114 -4.96 -15.10 -4.72
N ILE A 115 -6.17 -14.58 -4.48
CA ILE A 115 -7.18 -14.33 -5.50
C ILE A 115 -7.23 -12.83 -5.74
N TYR A 116 -7.01 -12.40 -6.99
CA TYR A 116 -7.22 -11.02 -7.37
C TYR A 116 -8.73 -10.71 -7.41
N LEU A 117 -9.21 -9.90 -6.47
CA LEU A 117 -10.64 -9.73 -6.21
C LEU A 117 -11.41 -9.09 -7.36
N ARG A 118 -10.75 -8.41 -8.30
CA ARG A 118 -11.45 -7.80 -9.44
C ARG A 118 -11.86 -8.83 -10.50
N THR A 119 -11.02 -9.84 -10.74
CA THR A 119 -11.23 -10.83 -11.81
C THR A 119 -11.43 -12.24 -11.26
N MET A 120 -11.26 -12.45 -9.96
CA MET A 120 -11.24 -13.75 -9.31
C MET A 120 -10.15 -14.70 -9.85
N ALA A 121 -9.12 -14.13 -10.49
CA ALA A 121 -7.98 -14.90 -10.95
C ALA A 121 -7.08 -15.30 -9.76
N GLU A 122 -6.66 -16.56 -9.75
CA GLU A 122 -5.76 -17.10 -8.74
C GLU A 122 -4.30 -16.93 -9.17
N VAL A 123 -3.43 -16.53 -8.25
CA VAL A 123 -1.98 -16.44 -8.43
C VAL A 123 -1.25 -16.98 -7.20
N ASP A 124 0.04 -17.27 -7.34
CA ASP A 124 0.88 -17.66 -6.20
C ASP A 124 0.92 -16.53 -5.15
N PHE A 125 0.85 -16.92 -3.88
CA PHE A 125 0.95 -15.95 -2.79
C PHE A 125 2.33 -15.29 -2.80
N THR A 126 2.36 -13.96 -2.69
CA THR A 126 3.59 -13.20 -2.57
C THR A 126 3.35 -11.86 -1.90
N VAL A 127 4.34 -11.40 -1.14
CA VAL A 127 4.48 -10.03 -0.63
C VAL A 127 5.74 -9.37 -1.20
N ASP A 128 6.39 -10.01 -2.17
CA ASP A 128 7.56 -9.48 -2.86
C ASP A 128 7.14 -8.33 -3.79
N PRO A 129 7.74 -7.12 -3.63
CA PRO A 129 7.37 -5.96 -4.43
C PRO A 129 7.53 -6.15 -5.94
N ASP A 130 8.54 -6.91 -6.40
CA ASP A 130 8.81 -7.09 -7.83
C ASP A 130 7.82 -8.09 -8.47
N ALA A 131 7.48 -9.15 -7.74
CA ALA A 131 6.42 -10.07 -8.14
C ALA A 131 5.06 -9.34 -8.22
N LEU A 132 4.72 -8.54 -7.21
CA LEU A 132 3.50 -7.73 -7.22
C LEU A 132 3.51 -6.67 -8.32
N ALA A 133 4.66 -6.04 -8.61
CA ALA A 133 4.83 -5.11 -9.73
C ALA A 133 4.45 -5.77 -11.07
N THR A 134 4.76 -7.05 -11.23
CA THR A 134 4.42 -7.81 -12.43
C THR A 134 2.90 -8.01 -12.53
N PHE A 135 2.25 -8.39 -11.43
CA PHE A 135 0.79 -8.56 -11.40
C PHE A 135 0.05 -7.25 -11.65
N VAL A 136 0.48 -6.14 -11.07
CA VAL A 136 -0.25 -4.87 -11.24
C VAL A 136 0.00 -4.22 -12.61
N LYS A 137 1.14 -4.50 -13.28
CA LYS A 137 1.40 -4.09 -14.67
C LYS A 137 0.57 -4.89 -15.66
N LYS A 138 0.38 -6.19 -15.40
CA LYS A 138 -0.44 -7.09 -16.21
C LYS A 138 -1.41 -7.83 -15.28
N PRO A 139 -2.56 -7.22 -14.96
CA PRO A 139 -3.51 -7.77 -14.00
C PRO A 139 -3.91 -9.20 -14.34
N PRO A 140 -3.89 -10.13 -13.36
CA PRO A 140 -4.35 -11.49 -13.58
C PRO A 140 -5.79 -11.51 -14.09
N VAL A 141 -6.05 -12.33 -15.12
CA VAL A 141 -7.39 -12.54 -15.68
C VAL A 141 -7.81 -13.98 -15.43
N THR A 142 -9.10 -14.18 -15.14
CA THR A 142 -9.66 -15.52 -15.02
C THR A 142 -9.51 -16.21 -16.37
N ASN A 143 -8.66 -17.23 -16.44
CA ASN A 143 -8.59 -18.03 -17.65
C ASN A 143 -9.87 -18.87 -17.69
N GLN A 144 -10.77 -18.63 -18.66
CA GLN A 144 -12.03 -19.37 -18.81
C GLN A 144 -11.83 -20.88 -19.09
N TYR A 145 -10.57 -21.34 -19.17
CA TYR A 145 -10.17 -22.70 -19.49
C TYR A 145 -9.56 -23.48 -18.31
N SER A 146 -9.51 -22.92 -17.11
CA SER A 146 -9.03 -23.62 -15.91
C SER A 146 -10.22 -24.15 -15.09
N ARG A 147 -10.87 -25.19 -15.58
CA ARG A 147 -11.71 -26.10 -14.78
C ARG A 147 -11.31 -27.53 -15.11
#